data_AF-A0A117SXI4-F1
#
_entry.id   AF-A0A117SXI4-F1
#
_cell.length_a   1.000
_cell.length_b   1.000
_cell.length_c   1.000
_cell.angle_alpha   90.00
_cell.angle_beta   90.00
_cell.angle_gamma   90.00
#
_symmetry.space_group_name_H-M   'P 1'
#
loop_
_entity.id
_entity.type
_entity.pdbx_description
1 polymer ?
#
loop_
_entity_poly.entity_id
_entity_poly.type
_entity_poly.pdbx_seq_one_letter_code
_entity_poly.pdbx_strand_id
1 'polypeptide(L)'
;MLTVALAKGRILDDTIQRLRAAGFSPPEELLGTRKLVLEDEEHPLRYLLAKPSDVPVYVEHGAADLGVVGKDVLYETQADVHELIDLQDGRCRIVVAGQSGLDVKRVTRVATKYPRYAQDYFRTLGRQIEIIPLTGSVELAPIIGLSDCIVDLVETGRTLKENGLIELVSLHDISTRLIANRRSYQVRGSEVDDVVSRIRRSLCEGSVAR
;
A
#
# COMPACT_ATOMS: atom_id res chain seq x y z
N MET A 1 -21.47 -14.04 1.50
CA MET A 1 -20.56 -13.44 0.50
C MET A 1 -19.60 -12.51 1.21
N LEU A 2 -18.29 -12.68 1.07
CA LEU A 2 -17.27 -11.73 1.58
C LEU A 2 -17.13 -10.57 0.60
N THR A 3 -16.97 -9.36 1.13
CA THR A 3 -16.64 -8.17 0.34
C THR A 3 -15.15 -7.87 0.50
N VAL A 4 -14.43 -7.75 -0.62
CA VAL A 4 -12.98 -7.56 -0.68
C VAL A 4 -12.68 -6.21 -1.35
N ALA A 5 -12.08 -5.29 -0.62
CA ALA A 5 -11.62 -4.00 -1.15
C ALA A 5 -10.24 -4.15 -1.82
N LEU A 6 -10.14 -3.82 -3.10
CA LEU A 6 -8.91 -3.86 -3.89
C LEU A 6 -8.46 -2.43 -4.21
N ALA A 7 -7.18 -2.17 -3.97
CA ALA A 7 -6.56 -0.90 -4.32
C ALA A 7 -6.38 -0.78 -5.85
N LYS A 8 -6.95 0.28 -6.44
CA LYS A 8 -6.71 0.64 -7.84
C LYS A 8 -5.25 1.07 -8.06
N GLY A 9 -4.78 0.91 -9.29
CA GLY A 9 -3.46 1.36 -9.73
C GLY A 9 -2.46 0.22 -9.83
N ARG A 10 -1.21 0.48 -9.45
CA ARG A 10 -0.05 -0.39 -9.74
C ARG A 10 -0.19 -1.84 -9.27
N ILE A 11 -0.88 -2.08 -8.15
CA ILE A 11 -0.96 -3.41 -7.51
C ILE A 11 -2.21 -4.22 -7.92
N LEU A 12 -3.12 -3.63 -8.70
CA LEU A 12 -4.41 -4.27 -8.98
C LEU A 12 -4.26 -5.55 -9.81
N ASP A 13 -3.44 -5.51 -10.87
CA ASP A 13 -3.21 -6.67 -11.74
C ASP A 13 -2.55 -7.82 -10.97
N ASP A 14 -1.45 -7.55 -10.26
CA ASP A 14 -0.78 -8.52 -9.38
C ASP A 14 -1.77 -9.16 -8.38
N THR A 15 -2.64 -8.34 -7.78
CA THR A 15 -3.64 -8.80 -6.82
C THR A 15 -4.67 -9.72 -7.48
N ILE A 16 -5.16 -9.38 -8.67
CA ILE A 16 -6.11 -10.20 -9.44
C ILE A 16 -5.46 -11.53 -9.82
N GLN A 17 -4.23 -11.51 -10.31
CA GLN A 17 -3.48 -12.73 -10.65
C GLN A 17 -3.29 -13.62 -9.43
N ARG A 18 -3.01 -13.03 -8.26
CA ARG A 18 -2.90 -13.77 -7.00
C ARG A 18 -4.21 -14.41 -6.57
N LEU A 19 -5.33 -13.70 -6.69
CA LEU A 19 -6.65 -14.25 -6.39
C LEU A 19 -7.00 -15.40 -7.35
N ARG A 20 -6.68 -15.28 -8.65
CA ARG A 20 -6.82 -16.37 -9.62
C ARG A 20 -5.97 -17.59 -9.25
N ALA A 21 -4.70 -17.37 -8.89
CA ALA A 21 -3.81 -18.44 -8.44
C ALA A 21 -4.29 -19.11 -7.14
N ALA A 22 -5.06 -18.39 -6.31
CA ALA A 22 -5.72 -18.94 -5.12
C ALA A 22 -7.05 -19.67 -5.43
N GLY A 23 -7.43 -19.77 -6.71
CA GLY A 23 -8.65 -20.47 -7.14
C GLY A 23 -9.93 -19.65 -7.01
N PHE A 24 -9.83 -18.32 -7.04
CA PHE A 24 -10.99 -17.42 -7.21
C PHE A 24 -11.13 -17.00 -8.68
N SER A 25 -12.32 -16.49 -9.06
CA SER A 25 -12.62 -16.07 -10.43
C SER A 25 -12.92 -14.56 -10.50
N PRO A 26 -11.97 -13.67 -10.10
CA PRO A 26 -12.18 -12.23 -10.19
C PRO A 26 -12.51 -11.82 -11.65
N PRO A 27 -13.63 -11.10 -11.87
CA PRO A 27 -14.07 -10.72 -13.22
C PRO A 27 -12.99 -9.95 -13.98
N GLU A 28 -12.81 -10.25 -15.27
CA GLU A 28 -11.81 -9.56 -16.10
C GLU A 28 -12.05 -8.05 -16.17
N GLU A 29 -13.30 -7.59 -16.05
CA GLU A 29 -13.61 -6.16 -16.14
C GLU A 29 -13.01 -5.35 -14.99
N LEU A 30 -12.57 -5.98 -13.89
CA LEU A 30 -11.82 -5.30 -12.82
C LEU A 30 -10.63 -4.50 -13.39
N LEU A 31 -10.03 -4.97 -14.48
CA LEU A 31 -9.00 -4.26 -15.23
C LEU A 31 -9.64 -3.29 -16.24
N GLY A 32 -9.90 -2.05 -15.81
CA GLY A 32 -10.27 -0.95 -16.71
C GLY A 32 -11.76 -0.56 -16.70
N THR A 33 -12.61 -1.24 -15.93
CA THR A 33 -13.99 -0.78 -15.71
C THR A 33 -14.07 0.53 -14.93
N ARG A 34 -15.14 1.30 -15.20
CA ARG A 34 -15.56 2.43 -14.35
C ARG A 34 -16.47 2.00 -13.20
N LYS A 35 -17.00 0.76 -13.22
CA LYS A 35 -17.76 0.21 -12.11
C LYS A 35 -16.87 0.13 -10.86
N LEU A 36 -17.45 0.36 -9.69
CA LEU A 36 -16.74 0.31 -8.42
C LEU A 36 -17.00 -0.99 -7.65
N VAL A 37 -18.05 -1.71 -8.02
CA VAL A 37 -18.47 -2.97 -7.41
C VAL A 37 -18.63 -4.01 -8.52
N LEU A 38 -18.00 -5.16 -8.34
CA LEU A 38 -18.12 -6.32 -9.20
C LEU A 38 -18.29 -7.56 -8.33
N GLU A 39 -19.05 -8.54 -8.80
CA GLU A 39 -19.31 -9.78 -8.07
C GLU A 39 -18.71 -10.95 -8.83
N ASP A 40 -18.14 -11.91 -8.10
CA ASP A 40 -17.75 -13.20 -8.64
C ASP A 40 -19.02 -14.05 -8.73
N GLU A 41 -19.42 -14.45 -9.94
CA GLU A 41 -20.64 -15.26 -10.13
C GLU A 41 -20.43 -16.72 -9.68
N GLU A 42 -19.18 -17.18 -9.60
CA GLU A 42 -18.81 -18.57 -9.27
C GLU A 42 -18.45 -18.75 -7.79
N HIS A 43 -17.91 -17.71 -7.14
CA HIS A 43 -17.47 -17.76 -5.75
C HIS A 43 -18.19 -16.71 -4.88
N PRO A 44 -18.31 -16.92 -3.56
CA PRO A 44 -19.01 -15.98 -2.68
C PRO A 44 -18.15 -14.74 -2.35
N LEU A 45 -17.54 -14.10 -3.36
CA LEU A 45 -16.75 -12.87 -3.25
C LEU A 45 -17.36 -11.71 -4.05
N ARG A 46 -17.40 -10.53 -3.42
CA ARG A 46 -17.67 -9.24 -4.04
C ARG A 46 -16.42 -8.39 -3.98
N TYR A 47 -16.06 -7.73 -5.07
CA TYR A 47 -14.88 -6.86 -5.16
C TYR A 47 -15.29 -5.39 -5.18
N LEU A 48 -14.65 -4.58 -4.33
CA LEU A 48 -14.77 -3.11 -4.34
C LEU A 48 -13.46 -2.51 -4.85
N LEU A 49 -13.52 -1.70 -5.90
CA LEU A 49 -12.33 -0.99 -6.38
C LEU A 49 -12.24 0.40 -5.73
N ALA A 50 -11.25 0.60 -4.86
CA ALA A 50 -11.05 1.85 -4.12
C ALA A 50 -9.68 2.47 -4.40
N LYS A 51 -9.50 3.75 -4.03
CA LYS A 51 -8.14 4.32 -3.97
C LYS A 51 -7.34 3.61 -2.88
N PRO A 52 -6.02 3.45 -3.03
CA PRO A 52 -5.19 2.77 -2.03
C PRO A 52 -5.41 3.31 -0.60
N SER A 53 -5.47 4.64 -0.43
CA SER A 53 -5.71 5.31 0.86
C SER A 53 -7.04 4.96 1.52
N ASP A 54 -8.03 4.58 0.72
CA ASP A 54 -9.40 4.38 1.19
C ASP A 54 -9.67 2.90 1.53
N VAL A 55 -8.84 1.96 1.02
CA VAL A 55 -9.01 0.52 1.30
C VAL A 55 -9.04 0.22 2.80
N PRO A 56 -8.10 0.71 3.64
CA PRO A 56 -8.15 0.46 5.08
C PRO A 56 -9.43 1.03 5.72
N VAL A 57 -9.91 2.17 5.25
CA VAL A 57 -11.14 2.82 5.75
C VAL A 57 -12.37 1.95 5.47
N TYR A 58 -12.53 1.44 4.25
CA TYR A 58 -13.63 0.52 3.92
C TYR A 58 -13.60 -0.75 4.76
N VAL A 59 -12.40 -1.29 5.02
CA VAL A 59 -12.23 -2.48 5.84
C VAL A 59 -12.49 -2.19 7.32
N GLU A 60 -11.91 -1.15 7.89
CA GLU A 60 -12.08 -0.75 9.30
C GLU A 60 -13.55 -0.51 9.66
N HIS A 61 -14.30 0.15 8.79
CA HIS A 61 -15.73 0.41 8.99
C HIS A 61 -16.65 -0.77 8.62
N GLY A 62 -16.11 -1.89 8.15
CA GLY A 62 -16.87 -3.10 7.82
C GLY A 62 -17.72 -2.98 6.54
N ALA A 63 -17.48 -1.95 5.72
CA ALA A 63 -18.04 -1.86 4.37
C ALA A 63 -17.39 -2.88 3.42
N ALA A 64 -16.15 -3.28 3.71
CA ALA A 64 -15.51 -4.47 3.20
C ALA A 64 -15.11 -5.39 4.35
N ASP A 65 -15.23 -6.70 4.16
CA ASP A 65 -14.77 -7.71 5.14
C ASP A 65 -13.25 -7.86 5.09
N LEU A 66 -12.69 -7.80 3.87
CA LEU A 66 -11.27 -7.97 3.57
C LEU A 66 -10.77 -6.82 2.70
N GLY A 67 -9.45 -6.61 2.68
CA GLY A 67 -8.84 -5.70 1.72
C GLY A 67 -7.39 -6.05 1.38
N VAL A 68 -6.96 -5.63 0.19
CA VAL A 68 -5.56 -5.74 -0.25
C VAL A 68 -4.98 -4.36 -0.41
N VAL A 69 -3.94 -4.06 0.37
CA VAL A 69 -3.36 -2.71 0.46
C VAL A 69 -1.87 -2.76 0.78
N GLY A 70 -1.10 -1.76 0.36
CA GLY A 70 0.31 -1.62 0.69
C GLY A 70 0.56 -1.38 2.19
N LYS A 71 1.65 -1.95 2.72
CA LYS A 71 2.09 -1.72 4.11
C LYS A 71 2.37 -0.25 4.41
N ASP A 72 2.75 0.53 3.40
CA ASP A 72 2.93 1.97 3.47
C ASP A 72 1.63 2.67 3.89
N VAL A 73 0.51 2.34 3.25
CA VAL A 73 -0.79 2.93 3.57
C VAL A 73 -1.25 2.50 4.96
N LEU A 74 -1.07 1.23 5.34
CA LEU A 74 -1.46 0.75 6.68
C LEU A 74 -0.70 1.48 7.79
N TYR A 75 0.61 1.65 7.63
CA TYR A 75 1.40 2.40 8.58
C TYR A 75 0.93 3.86 8.66
N GLU A 76 0.69 4.49 7.52
CA GLU A 76 0.31 5.91 7.47
C GLU A 76 -1.06 6.16 8.12
N THR A 77 -2.05 5.34 7.76
CA THR A 77 -3.45 5.47 8.19
C THR A 77 -3.70 5.01 9.63
N GLN A 78 -2.90 4.08 10.16
CA GLN A 78 -3.12 3.47 11.49
C GLN A 78 -4.52 2.86 11.66
N ALA A 79 -5.09 2.31 10.58
CA ALA A 79 -6.44 1.74 10.59
C ALA A 79 -6.56 0.54 11.55
N ASP A 80 -7.68 0.45 12.27
CA ASP A 80 -7.94 -0.65 13.22
C ASP A 80 -8.42 -1.93 12.52
N VAL A 81 -7.47 -2.65 11.90
CA VAL A 81 -7.72 -3.88 11.14
C VAL A 81 -6.83 -5.03 11.60
N HIS A 82 -7.16 -6.26 11.22
CA HIS A 82 -6.23 -7.39 11.32
C HIS A 82 -5.37 -7.46 10.07
N GLU A 83 -4.05 -7.46 10.23
CA GLU A 83 -3.11 -7.80 9.15
C GLU A 83 -2.91 -9.32 9.14
N LEU A 84 -3.46 -9.99 8.13
CA LEU A 84 -3.57 -11.45 8.09
C LEU A 84 -2.36 -12.12 7.44
N ILE A 85 -1.90 -11.61 6.29
CA ILE A 85 -0.79 -12.18 5.55
C ILE A 85 -0.08 -11.13 4.67
N ASP A 86 1.24 -11.29 4.55
CA ASP A 86 2.09 -10.60 3.59
C ASP A 86 2.00 -11.28 2.22
N LEU A 87 1.54 -10.55 1.20
CA LEU A 87 1.36 -11.08 -0.15
C LEU A 87 2.64 -11.03 -0.99
N GLN A 88 3.69 -10.37 -0.49
CA GLN A 88 5.03 -10.31 -1.08
C GLN A 88 5.11 -9.75 -2.51
N ASP A 89 4.06 -9.10 -3.01
CA ASP A 89 4.01 -8.34 -4.27
C ASP A 89 3.99 -6.82 -4.02
N GLY A 90 3.93 -6.05 -5.12
CA GLY A 90 3.97 -4.59 -5.07
C GLY A 90 5.23 -4.03 -4.40
N ARG A 91 6.33 -4.80 -4.43
CA ARG A 91 7.56 -4.54 -3.66
C ARG A 91 8.14 -3.17 -3.99
N CYS A 92 8.40 -2.40 -2.95
CA CYS A 92 8.97 -1.05 -3.02
C CYS A 92 9.51 -0.69 -1.64
N ARG A 93 9.98 0.54 -1.46
CA ARG A 93 10.50 1.02 -0.18
C ARG A 93 10.09 2.47 0.07
N ILE A 94 9.85 2.83 1.32
CA ILE A 94 9.73 4.23 1.72
C ILE A 94 11.15 4.78 1.91
N VAL A 95 11.43 5.94 1.35
CA VAL A 95 12.75 6.58 1.43
C VAL A 95 12.63 8.05 1.79
N VAL A 96 13.70 8.59 2.37
CA VAL A 96 14.00 10.02 2.34
C VAL A 96 14.78 10.28 1.06
N ALA A 97 14.30 11.18 0.20
CA ALA A 97 14.97 11.56 -1.04
C ALA A 97 15.15 13.07 -1.15
N GLY A 98 16.24 13.51 -1.77
CA GLY A 98 16.58 14.93 -1.90
C GLY A 98 17.76 15.16 -2.83
N GLN A 99 18.28 16.38 -2.85
CA GLN A 99 19.47 16.71 -3.63
C GLN A 99 20.71 16.00 -3.11
N SER A 100 21.65 15.71 -4.02
CA SER A 100 22.94 15.12 -3.64
C SER A 100 23.70 16.03 -2.67
N GLY A 101 24.27 15.44 -1.61
CA GLY A 101 25.02 16.16 -0.59
C GLY A 101 24.16 16.79 0.53
N LEU A 102 22.83 16.61 0.51
CA LEU A 102 21.97 17.06 1.61
C LEU A 102 22.29 16.32 2.91
N ASP A 103 22.61 17.07 3.97
CA ASP A 103 22.70 16.54 5.32
C ASP A 103 21.29 16.43 5.93
N VAL A 104 20.79 15.19 6.03
CA VAL A 104 19.46 14.88 6.56
C VAL A 104 19.28 15.40 7.99
N LYS A 105 20.36 15.56 8.77
CA LYS A 105 20.29 16.13 10.13
C LYS A 105 19.98 17.63 10.15
N ARG A 106 20.12 18.32 9.02
CA ARG A 106 19.86 19.76 8.87
C ARG A 106 18.51 20.06 8.24
N VAL A 107 17.79 19.05 7.76
CA VAL A 107 16.45 19.20 7.22
C VAL A 107 15.54 19.90 8.23
N THR A 108 14.77 20.84 7.72
CA THR A 108 13.75 21.61 8.44
C THR A 108 12.37 21.41 7.85
N ARG A 109 12.27 21.10 6.55
CA ARG A 109 11.00 20.96 5.85
C ARG A 109 10.97 19.74 4.93
N VAL A 110 9.88 18.98 5.02
CA VAL A 110 9.68 17.74 4.26
C VAL A 110 8.33 17.78 3.56
N ALA A 111 8.33 17.60 2.24
CA ALA A 111 7.09 17.39 1.48
C ALA A 111 6.83 15.89 1.29
N THR A 112 5.61 15.43 1.54
CA THR A 112 5.34 13.98 1.55
C THR A 112 3.86 13.64 1.45
N LYS A 113 3.54 12.47 0.88
CA LYS A 113 2.24 11.79 1.04
C LYS A 113 2.11 11.03 2.36
N TYR A 114 3.23 10.87 3.05
CA TYR A 114 3.43 9.98 4.20
C TYR A 114 3.89 10.78 5.44
N PRO A 115 3.06 11.72 5.95
CA PRO A 115 3.43 12.60 7.04
C PRO A 115 3.87 11.83 8.30
N ARG A 116 3.25 10.69 8.62
CA ARG A 116 3.63 9.88 9.78
C ARG A 116 5.00 9.24 9.61
N TYR A 117 5.30 8.64 8.45
CA TYR A 117 6.65 8.13 8.18
C TYR A 117 7.71 9.22 8.33
N ALA A 118 7.44 10.41 7.78
CA ALA A 118 8.35 11.54 7.91
C ALA A 118 8.50 11.95 9.38
N GLN A 119 7.40 12.17 10.09
CA GLN A 119 7.42 12.57 11.49
C GLN A 119 8.19 11.58 12.36
N ASP A 120 7.93 10.29 12.19
CA ASP A 120 8.55 9.23 13.00
C ASP A 120 10.05 9.14 12.75
N TYR A 121 10.47 9.15 11.48
CA TYR A 121 11.88 9.12 11.15
C TYR A 121 12.64 10.33 11.70
N PHE A 122 12.17 11.56 11.44
CA PHE A 122 12.87 12.76 11.92
C PHE A 122 12.82 12.91 13.44
N ARG A 123 11.78 12.40 14.09
CA ARG A 123 11.74 12.29 15.55
C ARG A 123 12.83 11.38 16.10
N THR A 124 13.19 10.28 15.42
CA THR A 124 14.34 9.44 15.85
C THR A 124 15.68 10.20 15.82
N LEU A 125 15.78 11.24 14.99
CA LEU A 125 16.95 12.12 14.91
C LEU A 125 16.89 13.28 15.91
N GLY A 126 15.85 13.36 16.75
CA GLY A 126 15.62 14.49 17.65
C GLY A 126 15.27 15.79 16.91
N ARG A 127 14.70 15.69 15.70
CA ARG A 127 14.40 16.82 14.83
C ARG A 127 12.91 17.10 14.78
N GLN A 128 12.53 18.34 15.07
CA GLN A 128 11.23 18.87 14.70
C GLN A 128 11.33 19.44 13.28
N ILE A 129 10.43 19.00 12.41
CA ILE A 129 10.36 19.42 11.01
C ILE A 129 8.97 19.97 10.69
N GLU A 130 8.91 20.89 9.73
CA GLU A 130 7.68 21.26 9.05
C GLU A 130 7.34 20.17 8.02
N ILE A 131 6.18 19.55 8.16
CA ILE A 131 5.69 18.57 7.20
C ILE A 131 4.68 19.26 6.28
N ILE A 132 4.91 19.17 4.98
CA ILE A 132 4.01 19.67 3.93
C ILE A 132 3.34 18.48 3.26
N PRO A 133 2.06 18.19 3.58
CA PRO A 133 1.33 17.11 2.96
C PRO A 133 1.11 17.38 1.47
N LEU A 134 1.46 16.42 0.63
CA LEU A 134 1.16 16.42 -0.81
C LEU A 134 0.42 15.14 -1.18
N THR A 135 -0.37 15.20 -2.26
CA THR A 135 -1.14 14.05 -2.74
C THR A 135 -0.53 13.41 -4.01
N GLY A 136 0.42 14.10 -4.65
CA GLY A 136 1.03 13.70 -5.93
C GLY A 136 2.24 14.58 -6.27
N SER A 137 3.04 14.16 -7.25
CA SER A 137 4.21 14.90 -7.77
C SER A 137 5.12 15.45 -6.69
N VAL A 138 5.49 14.59 -5.73
CA VAL A 138 6.20 15.01 -4.52
C VAL A 138 7.62 15.46 -4.86
N GLU A 139 8.22 14.85 -5.87
CA GLU A 139 9.55 15.15 -6.40
C GLU A 139 9.72 16.61 -6.84
N LEU A 140 8.62 17.28 -7.24
CA LEU A 140 8.64 18.69 -7.61
C LEU A 140 9.01 19.59 -6.44
N ALA A 141 8.63 19.22 -5.21
CA ALA A 141 8.79 20.06 -4.03
C ALA A 141 10.25 20.50 -3.77
N PRO A 142 11.25 19.60 -3.73
CA PRO A 142 12.65 20.01 -3.56
C PRO A 142 13.21 20.75 -4.77
N ILE A 143 12.69 20.51 -5.98
CA ILE A 143 13.17 21.17 -7.21
C ILE A 143 12.85 22.67 -7.18
N ILE A 144 11.66 23.04 -6.71
CA ILE A 144 11.20 24.43 -6.66
C ILE A 144 11.49 25.11 -5.31
N GLY A 145 12.19 24.44 -4.41
CA GLY A 145 12.49 24.95 -3.07
C GLY A 145 11.28 24.98 -2.12
N LEU A 146 10.24 24.20 -2.39
CA LEU A 146 9.12 24.04 -1.46
C LEU A 146 9.58 23.33 -0.19
N SER A 147 10.40 22.28 -0.29
CA SER A 147 10.94 21.52 0.85
C SER A 147 12.43 21.18 0.67
N ASP A 148 13.12 20.83 1.75
CA ASP A 148 14.53 20.41 1.69
C ASP A 148 14.66 19.02 1.07
N CYS A 149 13.74 18.12 1.45
CA CYS A 149 13.66 16.75 0.96
C CYS A 149 12.21 16.28 0.91
N ILE A 150 12.04 15.04 0.47
CA ILE A 150 10.77 14.34 0.44
C ILE A 150 10.87 13.03 1.21
N VAL A 151 9.72 12.55 1.66
CA VAL A 151 9.53 11.14 2.03
C VAL A 151 8.51 10.57 1.07
N ASP A 152 8.90 9.59 0.27
CA ASP A 152 7.99 8.98 -0.72
C ASP A 152 8.35 7.51 -0.97
N LEU A 153 7.44 6.83 -1.65
CA LEU A 153 7.58 5.44 -2.06
C LEU A 153 8.44 5.35 -3.32
N VAL A 154 9.44 4.48 -3.31
CA VAL A 154 10.32 4.23 -4.44
C VAL A 154 10.35 2.76 -4.80
N GLU A 155 10.14 2.48 -6.08
CA GLU A 155 10.29 1.15 -6.66
C GLU A 155 11.66 1.05 -7.36
N THR A 156 11.77 1.61 -8.57
CA THR A 156 13.01 1.58 -9.37
C THR A 156 13.93 2.78 -9.16
N GLY A 157 13.43 3.87 -8.58
CA GLY A 157 14.17 5.13 -8.41
C GLY A 157 14.29 5.99 -9.68
N ARG A 158 13.68 5.57 -10.81
CA ARG A 158 13.76 6.30 -12.08
C ARG A 158 13.26 7.74 -11.96
N THR A 159 12.09 7.95 -11.35
CA THR A 159 11.49 9.28 -11.20
C THR A 159 12.39 10.24 -10.41
N LEU A 160 13.04 9.75 -9.34
CA LEU A 160 13.99 10.55 -8.58
C LEU A 160 15.18 10.97 -9.46
N LYS A 161 15.78 10.01 -10.17
CA LYS A 161 16.93 10.24 -11.03
C LYS A 161 16.64 11.23 -12.16
N GLU A 162 15.49 11.11 -12.81
CA GLU A 162 15.05 12.03 -13.88
C GLU A 162 14.86 13.46 -13.38
N ASN A 163 14.60 13.63 -12.08
CA ASN A 163 14.43 14.92 -11.43
C ASN A 163 15.67 15.38 -10.63
N GLY A 164 16.81 14.71 -10.80
CA GLY A 164 18.06 15.07 -10.13
C GLY A 164 18.09 14.80 -8.62
N LEU A 165 17.18 13.97 -8.11
CA LEU A 165 17.11 13.55 -6.72
C LEU A 165 17.79 12.20 -6.52
N ILE A 166 18.28 11.97 -5.30
CA ILE A 166 18.83 10.69 -4.86
C ILE A 166 18.12 10.20 -3.61
N GLU A 167 18.15 8.88 -3.40
CA GLU A 167 17.77 8.27 -2.14
C GLU A 167 18.86 8.56 -1.11
N LEU A 168 18.49 9.26 -0.04
CA LEU A 168 19.40 9.60 1.05
C LEU A 168 19.35 8.54 2.14
N VAL A 169 18.15 8.04 2.44
CA VAL A 169 17.93 7.05 3.50
C VAL A 169 16.78 6.14 3.09
N SER A 170 16.97 4.82 3.21
CA SER A 170 15.88 3.85 3.09
C SER A 170 15.27 3.60 4.48
N LEU A 171 13.94 3.73 4.60
CA LEU A 171 13.23 3.61 5.87
C LEU A 171 12.68 2.20 6.07
N HIS A 172 11.84 1.74 5.15
CA HIS A 172 11.15 0.45 5.26
C HIS A 172 10.90 -0.17 3.89
N ASP A 173 11.09 -1.49 3.80
CA ASP A 173 10.61 -2.29 2.68
C ASP A 173 9.09 -2.47 2.78
N ILE A 174 8.42 -2.35 1.65
CA ILE A 174 6.97 -2.35 1.51
C ILE A 174 6.55 -3.46 0.57
N SER A 175 5.53 -4.20 1.00
CA SER A 175 4.77 -5.17 0.22
C SER A 175 3.28 -4.97 0.48
N THR A 176 2.42 -5.57 -0.34
CA THR A 176 0.99 -5.57 -0.05
C THR A 176 0.61 -6.59 1.03
N ARG A 177 -0.47 -6.29 1.74
CA ARG A 177 -1.01 -7.04 2.86
C ARG A 177 -2.47 -7.36 2.59
N LEU A 178 -2.87 -8.58 2.92
CA LEU A 178 -4.29 -8.89 3.10
C LEU A 178 -4.68 -8.49 4.53
N ILE A 179 -5.68 -7.63 4.63
CA ILE A 179 -6.26 -7.16 5.89
C ILE A 179 -7.70 -7.63 6.04
N ALA A 180 -8.19 -7.68 7.27
CA ALA A 180 -9.58 -7.97 7.59
C ALA A 180 -10.17 -7.01 8.61
N ASN A 181 -11.47 -6.76 8.47
CA ASN A 181 -12.24 -6.10 9.50
C ASN A 181 -12.26 -7.00 10.76
N ARG A 182 -12.02 -6.40 11.93
CA ARG A 182 -11.98 -7.16 13.19
C ARG A 182 -13.28 -7.87 13.51
N ARG A 183 -14.42 -7.21 13.29
CA ARG A 183 -15.75 -7.78 13.55
C ARG A 183 -16.12 -8.83 12.51
N SER A 184 -15.86 -8.59 11.23
CA SER A 184 -16.08 -9.60 10.19
C SER A 184 -15.26 -10.85 10.47
N TYR A 185 -14.01 -10.71 10.92
CA TYR A 185 -13.18 -11.87 11.29
C TYR A 185 -13.77 -12.67 12.46
N GLN A 186 -14.33 -11.99 13.47
CA GLN A 186 -14.99 -12.67 14.59
C GLN A 186 -16.26 -13.43 14.20
N VAL A 187 -17.08 -12.84 13.32
CA VAL A 187 -18.37 -13.43 12.92
C VAL A 187 -18.23 -14.46 11.80
N ARG A 188 -17.24 -14.27 10.92
CA ARG A 188 -17.05 -15.01 9.66
C ARG A 188 -15.64 -15.59 9.52
N GLY A 189 -15.05 -15.94 10.65
CA GLY A 189 -13.66 -16.42 10.73
C GLY A 189 -13.40 -17.61 9.80
N SER A 190 -14.35 -18.55 9.71
CA SER A 190 -14.25 -19.70 8.81
C SER A 190 -14.08 -19.31 7.34
N GLU A 191 -14.86 -18.36 6.82
CA GLU A 191 -14.75 -17.95 5.43
C GLU A 191 -13.49 -17.12 5.19
N VAL A 192 -13.08 -16.29 6.16
CA VAL A 192 -11.82 -15.55 6.06
C VAL A 192 -10.62 -16.49 6.07
N ASP A 193 -10.60 -17.47 6.96
CA ASP A 193 -9.52 -18.45 7.07
C ASP A 193 -9.41 -19.32 5.81
N ASP A 194 -10.52 -19.64 5.14
CA ASP A 194 -10.50 -20.31 3.82
C ASP A 194 -9.79 -19.43 2.77
N VAL A 195 -10.16 -18.14 2.69
CA VAL A 195 -9.50 -17.19 1.78
C VAL A 195 -8.01 -17.08 2.07
N VAL A 196 -7.63 -16.91 3.34
CA VAL A 196 -6.22 -16.83 3.77
C VAL A 196 -5.47 -18.11 3.42
N SER A 197 -6.07 -19.28 3.65
CA SER A 197 -5.43 -20.57 3.42
C SER A 197 -5.17 -20.82 1.92
N ARG A 198 -6.11 -20.45 1.06
CA ARG A 198 -5.96 -20.54 -0.40
C ARG A 198 -4.86 -19.61 -0.91
N ILE A 199 -4.85 -18.35 -0.46
CA ILE A 199 -3.81 -17.38 -0.83
C ILE A 199 -2.44 -17.81 -0.31
N ARG A 200 -2.36 -18.34 0.91
CA ARG A 200 -1.10 -18.84 1.47
C ARG A 200 -0.55 -20.01 0.66
N ARG A 201 -1.41 -20.91 0.17
CA ARG A 201 -1.00 -22.02 -0.70
C ARG A 201 -0.41 -21.52 -2.01
N SER A 202 -1.04 -20.55 -2.67
CA SER A 202 -0.55 -20.00 -3.94
C SER A 202 0.79 -19.26 -3.79
N LEU A 203 1.08 -18.69 -2.61
CA LEU A 203 2.40 -18.11 -2.30
C LEU A 203 3.51 -19.15 -2.21
N CYS A 204 3.24 -20.32 -1.62
CA CYS A 204 4.22 -21.41 -1.50
C CYS A 204 4.54 -22.04 -2.86
N GLU A 205 3.52 -22.27 -3.68
CA GLU A 205 3.68 -22.89 -5.01
C GLU A 205 4.45 -21.98 -5.97
N GLY A 206 4.25 -20.67 -5.91
CA GLY A 206 4.99 -19.69 -6.72
C GLY A 206 6.47 -19.50 -6.32
N SER A 207 6.86 -19.94 -5.12
CA SER A 207 8.25 -19.82 -4.62
C SER A 207 9.15 -20.97 -5.08
N VAL A 208 8.59 -22.08 -5.55
CA VAL A 208 9.33 -23.25 -6.06
C VAL A 208 9.67 -23.10 -7.56
N ALA A 209 9.04 -22.14 -8.24
CA ALA A 209 9.18 -21.91 -9.68
C ALA A 209 10.09 -20.72 -10.05
N ARG A 210 10.87 -20.16 -9.10
CA ARG A 210 11.84 -19.08 -9.34
C ARG A 210 13.24 -19.46 -8.90
#